data_AF-A0A6L8KDE8-F1
#
_entry.id   AF-A0A6L8KDE8-F1
#
_cell.length_a   1.000
_cell.length_b   1.000
_cell.length_c   1.000
_cell.angle_alpha   90.00
_cell.angle_beta   90.00
_cell.angle_gamma   90.00
#
_symmetry.space_group_name_H-M   'P 1'
#
loop_
_entity.id
_entity.type
_entity.pdbx_description
1 polymer ?
#
loop_
_entity_poly.entity_id
_entity_poly.type
_entity_poly.pdbx_seq_one_letter_code
_entity_poly.pdbx_strand_id
1 'polypeptide(L)'
;MPTATIDHTTFIKLTEAEVVRQVQVIGQPAGWAILVQYGMTERGLAAQRSHQVRLFRKLDTLVLYLRSVGIARFMVDAAQYTPHSAHQQRRPDRAAAMKAAHAAAARARLNGVD
;
A
#
# COMPACT_ATOMS: atom_id res chain seq x y z
N MET A 1 -12.60 -3.29 11.93
CA MET A 1 -13.43 -2.10 11.63
C MET A 1 -12.78 -1.32 10.49
N PRO A 2 -13.52 -0.72 9.56
CA PRO A 2 -12.91 0.17 8.56
C PRO A 2 -12.26 1.34 9.30
N THR A 3 -10.94 1.39 9.27
CA THR A 3 -10.18 2.49 9.87
C THR A 3 -10.22 3.63 8.88
N ALA A 4 -10.78 4.78 9.26
CA ALA A 4 -10.70 5.97 8.44
C ALA A 4 -9.24 6.26 8.09
N THR A 5 -8.99 6.75 6.88
CA THR A 5 -7.63 6.87 6.35
C THR A 5 -7.18 8.32 6.24
N ILE A 6 -5.86 8.52 6.26
CA ILE A 6 -5.20 9.77 5.86
C ILE A 6 -4.29 9.47 4.67
N ASP A 7 -4.18 10.40 3.73
CA ASP A 7 -3.26 10.23 2.61
C ASP A 7 -1.81 10.57 3.00
N HIS A 8 -0.91 10.36 2.04
CA HIS A 8 0.51 10.64 2.21
C HIS A 8 0.80 12.11 2.51
N THR A 9 0.10 13.03 1.86
CA THR A 9 0.31 14.47 2.01
C THR A 9 -0.11 14.92 3.40
N THR A 10 -1.27 14.46 3.88
CA THR A 10 -1.71 14.70 5.25
C THR A 10 -0.73 14.10 6.25
N PHE A 11 -0.24 12.88 6.02
CA PHE A 11 0.71 12.26 6.93
C PHE A 11 2.04 13.03 7.03
N ILE A 12 2.58 13.53 5.91
CA ILE A 12 3.76 14.41 5.91
C ILE A 12 3.46 15.66 6.75
N LYS A 13 2.37 16.37 6.48
CA LYS A 13 2.02 17.60 7.21
C LYS A 13 1.89 17.38 8.72
N LEU A 14 1.32 16.26 9.14
CA LEU A 14 1.23 15.90 10.56
C LEU A 14 2.61 15.60 11.17
N THR A 15 3.51 15.02 10.40
CA THR A 15 4.88 14.71 10.85
C THR A 15 5.73 15.97 10.95
N GLU A 16 5.65 16.86 9.95
CA GLU A 16 6.31 18.17 9.95
C GLU A 16 5.83 19.08 11.07
N ALA A 17 4.55 18.99 11.42
CA ALA A 17 3.97 19.72 12.55
C ALA A 17 4.25 19.06 13.92
N GLU A 18 4.98 17.94 13.95
CA GLU A 18 5.32 17.17 15.16
C GLU A 18 4.11 16.75 16.02
N VAL A 19 2.93 16.57 15.41
CA VAL A 19 1.69 16.19 16.12
C VAL A 19 1.42 14.68 16.12
N VAL A 20 2.26 13.90 15.44
CA VAL A 20 2.19 12.43 15.43
C VAL A 20 2.70 11.91 16.77
N ARG A 21 1.82 11.29 17.55
CA ARG A 21 2.16 10.71 18.86
C ARG A 21 2.76 9.32 18.73
N GLN A 22 2.22 8.51 17.82
CA GLN A 22 2.64 7.13 17.65
C GLN A 22 2.40 6.67 16.22
N VAL A 23 3.33 5.85 15.72
CA VAL A 23 3.17 5.11 14.47
C VAL A 23 3.27 3.63 14.80
N GLN A 24 2.26 2.86 14.38
CA GLN A 24 2.22 1.41 14.53
C GLN A 24 2.19 0.75 13.16
N VAL A 25 2.95 -0.33 13.05
CA VAL A 25 3.01 -1.17 11.87
C VAL A 25 2.34 -2.48 12.21
N ILE A 26 1.19 -2.73 11.59
CA ILE A 26 0.36 -3.90 11.88
C ILE A 26 0.52 -4.92 10.76
N GLY A 27 0.97 -6.13 11.13
CA GLY A 27 1.00 -7.28 10.25
C GLY A 27 -0.39 -7.81 9.98
N GLN A 28 -0.69 -8.09 8.71
CA GLN A 28 -1.96 -8.63 8.23
C GLN A 28 -1.69 -9.68 7.16
N PRO A 29 -2.68 -10.50 6.77
CA PRO A 29 -2.44 -11.56 5.79
C PRO A 29 -1.89 -11.10 4.44
N ALA A 30 -2.20 -9.87 4.03
CA ALA A 30 -1.77 -9.30 2.75
C ALA A 30 -0.56 -8.35 2.85
N GLY A 31 0.09 -8.27 4.02
CA GLY A 31 1.28 -7.46 4.25
C GLY A 31 1.18 -6.59 5.50
N TRP A 32 1.79 -5.41 5.44
CA TRP A 32 1.94 -4.51 6.57
C TRP A 32 1.17 -3.22 6.34
N ALA A 33 0.33 -2.82 7.31
CA ALA A 33 -0.35 -1.54 7.32
C ALA A 33 0.33 -0.56 8.29
N ILE A 34 0.16 0.73 8.05
CA ILE A 34 0.59 1.79 8.97
C ILE A 34 -0.66 2.40 9.61
N LEU A 35 -0.68 2.45 10.93
CA LEU A 35 -1.61 3.24 11.73
C LEU A 35 -0.87 4.43 12.34
N VAL A 36 -1.48 5.59 12.24
CA VAL A 36 -0.93 6.87 12.70
C VAL A 36 -1.86 7.43 13.77
N GLN A 37 -1.30 7.70 14.94
CA GLN A 37 -2.01 8.33 16.03
C GLN A 37 -1.60 9.81 16.13
N TYR A 38 -2.58 10.71 16.10
CA TYR A 38 -2.39 12.15 16.25
C TYR A 38 -3.61 12.76 16.96
N GLY A 39 -3.39 13.63 17.96
CA GLY A 39 -4.47 14.00 18.88
C GLY A 39 -5.17 12.74 19.42
N MET A 40 -6.49 12.76 19.63
CA MET A 40 -7.23 11.55 20.05
C MET A 40 -7.58 10.59 18.91
N THR A 41 -7.01 10.80 17.72
CA THR A 41 -7.42 10.09 16.50
C THR A 41 -6.39 9.05 16.11
N GLU A 42 -6.86 7.88 15.68
CA GLU A 42 -6.08 6.90 14.93
C GLU A 42 -6.61 6.79 13.50
N ARG A 43 -5.70 6.77 12.52
CA ARG A 43 -6.01 6.64 11.10
C ARG A 43 -5.03 5.72 10.40
N GLY A 44 -5.52 4.95 9.43
CA GLY A 44 -4.68 4.16 8.54
C GLY A 44 -4.07 5.03 7.44
N LEU A 45 -2.84 4.74 7.01
CA LEU A 45 -2.29 5.39 5.83
C LEU A 45 -3.00 4.89 4.57
N ALA A 46 -3.51 5.77 3.73
CA ALA A 46 -4.17 5.44 2.48
C ALA A 46 -3.17 5.13 1.35
N ALA A 47 -3.54 4.21 0.47
CA ALA A 47 -2.91 4.05 -0.83
C ALA A 47 -3.41 5.17 -1.77
N GLN A 48 -2.48 5.79 -2.49
CA GLN A 48 -2.74 7.00 -3.28
C GLN A 48 -3.89 6.87 -4.28
N ARG A 49 -4.08 5.69 -4.91
CA ARG A 49 -5.08 5.52 -5.97
C ARG A 49 -6.42 4.99 -5.47
N SER A 50 -6.41 4.10 -4.48
CA SER A 50 -7.63 3.44 -4.02
C SER A 50 -8.27 4.12 -2.80
N HIS A 51 -7.54 5.02 -2.12
CA HIS A 51 -7.90 5.62 -0.83
C HIS A 51 -8.12 4.62 0.32
N GLN A 52 -8.01 3.33 0.05
CA GLN A 52 -8.01 2.24 1.02
C GLN A 52 -6.69 2.21 1.79
N VAL A 53 -6.66 1.51 2.92
CA VAL A 53 -5.43 1.32 3.69
C VAL A 53 -4.32 0.74 2.80
N ARG A 54 -3.16 1.40 2.81
CA ARG A 54 -1.97 0.98 2.07
C ARG A 54 -1.35 -0.24 2.76
N LEU A 55 -1.17 -1.29 1.97
CA LEU A 55 -0.42 -2.47 2.39
C LEU A 55 0.96 -2.49 1.73
N PHE A 56 1.98 -2.65 2.57
CA PHE A 56 3.36 -2.86 2.15
C PHE A 56 3.65 -4.36 2.20
N ARG A 57 4.19 -4.93 1.11
CA ARG A 57 4.48 -6.36 1.08
C ARG A 57 5.66 -6.77 1.93
N LYS A 58 6.65 -5.89 2.09
CA LYS A 58 7.89 -6.12 2.84
C LYS A 58 8.02 -5.08 3.92
N LEU A 59 8.43 -5.50 5.11
CA LEU A 59 8.67 -4.61 6.24
C LEU A 59 9.78 -3.61 5.88
N ASP A 60 10.89 -4.04 5.26
CA ASP A 60 11.99 -3.15 4.86
C ASP A 60 11.54 -1.98 3.96
N THR A 61 10.64 -2.25 3.01
CA THR A 61 10.08 -1.19 2.16
C THR A 61 9.27 -0.19 2.96
N LEU A 62 8.54 -0.67 3.97
CA LEU A 62 7.80 0.18 4.89
C LEU A 62 8.76 1.00 5.77
N VAL A 63 9.84 0.41 6.28
CA VAL A 63 10.85 1.12 7.08
C VAL A 63 11.49 2.25 6.28
N LEU A 64 11.89 1.97 5.03
CA LEU A 64 12.43 3.00 4.13
C LEU A 64 11.44 4.15 3.90
N TYR A 65 10.16 3.82 3.71
CA TYR A 65 9.10 4.81 3.57
C TYR A 65 8.97 5.68 4.84
N LEU A 66 8.84 5.06 6.03
CA LEU A 66 8.72 5.79 7.29
C LEU A 66 9.93 6.71 7.54
N ARG A 67 11.16 6.23 7.27
CA ARG A 67 12.36 7.06 7.37
C ARG A 67 12.32 8.24 6.41
N SER A 68 11.84 8.04 5.17
CA SER A 68 11.76 9.12 4.17
C SER A 68 10.79 10.24 4.55
N VAL A 69 9.81 9.96 5.42
CA VAL A 69 8.85 10.97 5.92
C VAL A 69 9.18 11.47 7.33
N GLY A 70 10.36 11.14 7.87
CA GLY A 70 10.83 11.65 9.17
C GLY A 70 10.47 10.79 10.38
N ILE A 71 9.84 9.63 10.20
CA ILE A 71 9.52 8.71 11.30
C ILE A 71 10.67 7.73 11.52
N ALA A 72 11.46 7.97 12.56
CA ALA A 72 12.61 7.14 12.92
C ALA A 72 12.27 6.02 13.93
N ARG A 73 11.18 6.15 14.69
CA ARG A 73 10.75 5.17 15.71
C ARG A 73 9.28 4.85 15.53
N PHE A 74 8.96 3.57 15.55
CA PHE A 74 7.60 3.04 15.42
C PHE A 74 7.51 1.67 16.10
N MET A 75 6.30 1.26 16.43
CA MET A 75 6.04 -0.06 16.99
C MET A 75 5.62 -1.03 15.90
N VAL A 76 5.94 -2.31 16.07
CA VAL A 76 5.50 -3.38 15.17
C VAL A 76 4.63 -4.34 15.97
N ASP A 77 3.39 -4.53 15.52
CA ASP A 77 2.54 -5.63 15.94
C ASP A 77 2.49 -6.67 14.82
N ALA A 78 3.10 -7.82 15.05
CA ALA A 78 3.16 -8.91 14.09
C ALA A 78 2.16 -10.05 14.40
N ALA A 79 1.25 -9.87 15.37
CA ALA A 79 0.38 -10.95 15.85
C ALA A 79 -0.49 -11.57 14.74
N GLN A 80 -0.88 -10.78 13.73
CA GLN A 80 -1.70 -11.21 12.60
C GLN A 80 -0.91 -11.30 11.27
N TYR A 81 0.42 -11.24 11.33
CA TYR A 81 1.25 -11.39 10.14
C TYR A 81 1.24 -12.85 9.68
N THR A 82 0.88 -13.07 8.41
CA THR A 82 1.12 -14.35 7.75
C THR A 82 2.12 -14.16 6.62
N PRO A 83 3.20 -14.94 6.54
CA PRO A 83 4.15 -14.85 5.44
C PRO A 83 3.44 -15.16 4.13
N HIS A 84 3.47 -14.22 3.20
CA HIS A 84 2.88 -14.39 1.88
C HIS A 84 3.66 -15.48 1.15
N SER A 85 3.05 -16.65 0.94
CA SER A 85 3.65 -17.71 0.12
C SER A 85 3.92 -17.13 -1.26
N ALA A 86 5.20 -17.05 -1.66
CA ALA A 86 5.64 -16.47 -2.95
C ALA A 86 4.90 -17.07 -4.18
N HIS A 87 4.24 -18.21 -3.99
CA HIS A 87 3.44 -18.91 -4.99
C HIS A 87 2.06 -18.30 -5.31
N GLN A 88 1.47 -17.47 -4.44
CA GLN A 88 0.05 -17.09 -4.62
C GLN A 88 -0.21 -15.98 -5.65
N GLN A 89 0.81 -15.31 -6.19
CA GLN A 89 0.60 -14.19 -7.11
C GLN A 89 1.74 -14.04 -8.12
N ARG A 90 1.99 -15.08 -8.93
CA ARG A 90 2.52 -14.83 -10.28
C ARG A 90 1.43 -14.08 -11.04
N ARG A 91 1.55 -12.74 -11.08
CA ARG A 91 0.87 -11.96 -12.12
C ARG A 91 1.14 -12.67 -13.45
N PRO A 92 0.14 -12.88 -14.32
CA PRO A 92 0.41 -13.26 -15.69
C PRO A 92 1.49 -12.32 -16.21
N ASP A 93 2.54 -12.89 -16.82
CA ASP A 93 3.68 -12.14 -17.32
C ASP A 93 3.17 -10.90 -18.07
N ARG A 94 3.57 -9.72 -17.61
CA ARG A 94 3.11 -8.44 -18.16
C ARG A 94 3.40 -8.37 -19.66
N ALA A 95 4.46 -9.03 -20.12
CA ALA A 95 4.78 -9.18 -21.53
C ALA A 95 3.74 -10.03 -22.26
N ALA A 96 3.28 -11.13 -21.67
CA ALA A 96 2.22 -11.97 -22.24
C ALA A 96 0.87 -11.22 -22.29
N ALA A 97 0.53 -10.47 -21.23
CA ALA A 97 -0.68 -9.65 -21.19
C ALA A 97 -0.65 -8.51 -22.23
N MET A 98 0.50 -7.85 -22.39
CA MET A 98 0.68 -6.79 -23.41
C MET A 98 0.63 -7.37 -24.83
N LYS A 99 1.24 -8.53 -25.08
CA LYS A 99 1.15 -9.24 -26.37
C LYS A 99 -0.30 -9.64 -26.68
N ALA A 100 -1.03 -10.15 -25.70
CA ALA A 100 -2.44 -10.51 -25.86
C ALA A 100 -3.32 -9.29 -26.18
N ALA A 101 -3.09 -8.16 -25.50
CA ALA A 101 -3.82 -6.91 -25.77
C ALA A 101 -3.52 -6.37 -27.19
N HIS A 102 -2.25 -6.40 -27.62
CA HIS A 102 -1.88 -6.01 -28.98
C HIS A 102 -2.47 -6.94 -30.05
N ALA A 103 -2.45 -8.25 -29.82
CA ALA A 103 -3.03 -9.22 -30.73
C ALA A 103 -4.55 -9.07 -30.84
N ALA A 104 -5.23 -8.78 -29.72
CA ALA A 104 -6.67 -8.50 -29.70
C ALA A 104 -7.01 -7.22 -30.48
N ALA A 105 -6.24 -6.14 -30.30
CA ALA A 105 -6.41 -4.90 -31.04
C ALA A 105 -6.16 -5.07 -32.56
N ALA A 106 -5.18 -5.89 -32.93
CA ALA A 106 -4.92 -6.21 -34.35
C ALA A 106 -6.08 -7.00 -34.98
N ARG A 107 -6.63 -7.97 -34.24
CA ARG A 107 -7.81 -8.74 -34.68
C ARG A 107 -9.06 -7.87 -34.82
N ALA A 108 -9.29 -6.93 -33.90
CA ALA A 108 -10.42 -6.01 -33.98
C ALA A 108 -10.35 -5.10 -35.22
N ARG A 109 -9.15 -4.62 -35.57
CA ARG A 109 -8.93 -3.81 -36.79
C ARG A 109 -9.12 -4.59 -38.09
N LEU A 110 -8.81 -5.89 -38.09
CA LEU A 110 -9.01 -6.76 -39.25
C LEU A 110 -10.47 -7.18 -39.44
N ASN A 111 -11.25 -7.20 -38.35
CA ASN A 111 -12.62 -7.70 -38.36
C ASN A 111 -13.69 -6.61 -38.53
N GLY A 112 -13.32 -5.35 -38.79
CA GLY A 112 -14.24 -4.30 -39.24
C GLY A 112 -15.48 -4.13 -38.38
N VAL A 113 -15.34 -3.48 -37.22
CA VAL A 113 -16.46 -2.83 -36.54
C VAL A 113 -16.06 -1.36 -36.39
N ASP A 114 -16.52 -0.55 -37.34
CA ASP A 114 -16.79 0.87 -37.12
C ASP A 114 -18.09 1.00 -36.33
#